data_AF-A0A4U9CRI2-F1
#
_entry.id   AF-A0A4U9CRI2-F1
#
_cell.length_a   1.000
_cell.length_b   1.000
_cell.length_c   1.000
_cell.angle_alpha   90.00
_cell.angle_beta   90.00
_cell.angle_gamma   90.00
#
_symmetry.space_group_name_H-M   'P 1'
#
loop_
_entity.id
_entity.type
_entity.pdbx_description
1 polymer ?
#
loop_
_entity_poly.entity_id
_entity_poly.type
_entity_poly.pdbx_seq_one_letter_code
_entity_poly.pdbx_strand_id
1 'polypeptide(L)'
;MINGLGVLGWGVGGIEAEAAMLGQPVSMLIPDVVGFKLTGKLSEGITATDLVLTVTQMLRQHGVVGKFVEFYGDGLDSLPLADRATIANMAPEYGATCGFFPIDAVTLSYMRLSGRSEEQVALVEAYAKAQGMWRLTGDEPVFTSALALDMGSVEASLAGPKRPQDRVALGDVPKAFAASTELEVNHAQKDKRPVDYTLNGQQYSLPDGAVAIAAITSCTNTSNPSVPDGPPACWQNERWSLGLKPKPWVKASLATGIEGGF
;
A
#
# COMPACT_ATOMS: atom_id res chain seq x y z
N MET A 1 -8.21 -3.52 3.38
CA MET A 1 -7.63 -2.58 4.37
C MET A 1 -7.75 -3.07 5.81
N ILE A 2 -8.97 -3.28 6.34
CA ILE A 2 -9.20 -3.56 7.77
C ILE A 2 -8.50 -4.83 8.30
N ASN A 3 -8.18 -5.77 7.40
CA ASN A 3 -7.41 -6.98 7.73
C ASN A 3 -6.01 -6.69 8.31
N GLY A 4 -5.44 -5.50 8.12
CA GLY A 4 -4.20 -5.07 8.78
C GLY A 4 -4.33 -4.92 10.31
N LEU A 5 -5.55 -4.83 10.83
CA LEU A 5 -5.91 -4.75 12.25
C LEU A 5 -6.34 -6.11 12.84
N GLY A 6 -6.21 -7.21 12.09
CA GLY A 6 -6.68 -8.53 12.53
C GLY A 6 -8.20 -8.73 12.45
N VAL A 7 -8.90 -7.89 11.68
CA VAL A 7 -10.33 -8.06 11.38
C VAL A 7 -10.47 -8.63 9.97
N LEU A 8 -10.95 -9.87 9.87
CA LEU A 8 -11.16 -10.51 8.56
C LEU A 8 -12.36 -9.87 7.84
N GLY A 9 -12.13 -9.29 6.68
CA GLY A 9 -13.17 -8.70 5.84
C GLY A 9 -12.68 -8.33 4.44
N TRP A 10 -13.58 -8.37 3.46
CA TRP A 10 -13.27 -8.09 2.06
C TRP A 10 -14.45 -7.44 1.33
N GLY A 11 -14.20 -6.95 0.12
CA GLY A 11 -15.24 -6.35 -0.72
C GLY A 11 -16.17 -7.41 -1.31
N VAL A 12 -17.47 -7.15 -1.26
CA VAL A 12 -18.51 -7.98 -1.89
C VAL A 12 -19.42 -7.12 -2.76
N GLY A 13 -20.24 -7.75 -3.61
CA GLY A 13 -21.28 -7.04 -4.35
C GLY A 13 -22.39 -6.52 -3.43
N GLY A 14 -23.18 -5.57 -3.92
CA GLY A 14 -24.25 -4.96 -3.13
C GLY A 14 -25.32 -5.96 -2.69
N ILE A 15 -25.64 -6.94 -3.54
CA ILE A 15 -26.64 -7.98 -3.24
C ILE A 15 -26.16 -8.89 -2.11
N GLU A 16 -24.88 -9.30 -2.13
CA GLU A 16 -24.29 -10.11 -1.08
C GLU A 16 -24.25 -9.34 0.25
N ALA A 17 -23.96 -8.04 0.20
CA ALA A 17 -24.00 -7.18 1.38
C ALA A 17 -25.42 -7.07 1.96
N GLU A 18 -26.45 -6.85 1.13
CA GLU A 18 -27.85 -6.82 1.54
C GLU A 18 -28.30 -8.15 2.15
N ALA A 19 -27.91 -9.28 1.54
CA ALA A 19 -28.20 -10.60 2.07
C ALA A 19 -27.59 -10.80 3.47
N ALA A 20 -26.32 -10.39 3.66
CA ALA A 20 -25.67 -10.44 4.98
C ALA A 20 -26.38 -9.56 6.02
N MET A 21 -26.86 -8.38 5.62
CA MET A 21 -27.66 -7.51 6.50
C MET A 21 -29.00 -8.17 6.92
N LEU A 22 -29.56 -9.03 6.08
CA LEU A 22 -30.75 -9.83 6.38
C LEU A 22 -30.43 -11.13 7.15
N GLY A 23 -29.18 -11.29 7.60
CA GLY A 23 -28.73 -12.46 8.37
C GLY A 23 -28.41 -13.69 7.53
N GLN A 24 -28.32 -13.56 6.20
CA GLN A 24 -27.87 -14.67 5.35
C GLN A 24 -26.36 -14.85 5.49
N PRO A 25 -25.88 -16.08 5.76
CA PRO A 25 -24.46 -16.38 5.75
C PRO A 25 -23.85 -16.18 4.35
N VAL A 26 -22.58 -15.78 4.30
CA VAL A 26 -21.81 -15.75 3.05
C VAL A 26 -21.45 -17.19 2.66
N SER A 27 -21.89 -17.61 1.47
CA SER A 27 -21.50 -18.90 0.90
C SER A 27 -20.18 -18.75 0.14
N MET A 28 -19.16 -19.50 0.55
CA MET A 28 -17.87 -19.53 -0.12
C MET A 28 -17.23 -20.91 -0.03
N LEU A 29 -16.40 -21.25 -1.01
CA LEU A 29 -15.49 -22.39 -0.91
C LEU A 29 -14.45 -22.10 0.17
N ILE A 30 -14.04 -23.13 0.91
CA ILE A 30 -12.93 -23.01 1.85
C ILE A 30 -11.69 -22.62 1.03
N PRO A 31 -11.11 -21.42 1.25
CA PRO A 31 -10.04 -20.92 0.42
C PRO A 31 -8.71 -21.56 0.83
N ASP A 32 -7.81 -21.73 -0.15
CA ASP A 32 -6.40 -21.93 0.15
C ASP A 32 -5.84 -20.69 0.86
N VAL A 33 -4.89 -20.91 1.76
CA VAL A 33 -4.18 -19.83 2.46
C VAL A 33 -2.71 -19.82 2.03
N VAL A 34 -2.25 -18.70 1.51
CA VAL A 34 -0.86 -18.46 1.15
C VAL A 34 -0.19 -17.68 2.28
N GLY A 35 0.81 -18.29 2.91
CA GLY A 35 1.61 -17.62 3.93
C GLY A 35 2.61 -16.67 3.27
N PHE A 36 2.67 -15.42 3.72
CA PHE A 36 3.68 -14.47 3.28
C PHE A 36 4.57 -14.05 4.46
N LYS A 37 5.77 -14.63 4.53
CA LYS A 37 6.71 -14.41 5.61
C LYS A 37 7.43 -13.09 5.44
N LEU A 38 7.33 -12.21 6.42
CA LEU A 38 8.13 -10.98 6.50
C LEU A 38 9.22 -11.16 7.55
N THR A 39 10.44 -10.84 7.16
CA THR A 39 11.63 -10.88 8.02
C THR A 39 12.41 -9.57 7.89
N GLY A 40 13.36 -9.33 8.79
CA GLY A 40 14.18 -8.12 8.76
C GLY A 40 13.39 -6.87 9.12
N LYS A 41 13.90 -5.71 8.72
CA LYS A 41 13.30 -4.38 8.92
C LYS A 41 13.47 -3.56 7.64
N LEU A 42 12.55 -2.65 7.37
CA LEU A 42 12.69 -1.71 6.27
C LEU A 42 13.91 -0.80 6.50
N SER A 43 14.69 -0.59 5.43
CA SER A 43 15.80 0.34 5.42
C SER A 43 15.32 1.79 5.52
N GLU A 44 16.18 2.68 6.04
CA GLU A 44 15.87 4.10 6.12
C GLU A 44 15.55 4.68 4.73
N GLY A 45 14.50 5.52 4.65
CA GLY A 45 14.03 6.12 3.40
C GLY A 45 13.12 5.22 2.56
N ILE A 46 12.96 3.93 2.92
CA ILE A 46 12.00 3.03 2.29
C ILE A 46 10.64 3.18 2.95
N THR A 47 9.58 3.21 2.14
CA THR A 47 8.22 3.47 2.59
C THR A 47 7.34 2.22 2.59
N ALA A 48 6.20 2.29 3.26
CA ALA A 48 5.14 1.28 3.17
C ALA A 48 4.69 1.04 1.72
N THR A 49 4.71 2.09 0.88
CA THR A 49 4.37 2.00 -0.54
C THR A 49 5.37 1.10 -1.28
N ASP A 50 6.67 1.24 -1.02
CA ASP A 50 7.69 0.40 -1.65
C ASP A 50 7.55 -1.08 -1.27
N LEU A 51 7.26 -1.32 0.02
CA LEU A 51 6.99 -2.66 0.52
C LEU A 51 5.77 -3.28 -0.16
N VAL A 52 4.63 -2.58 -0.19
CA VAL A 52 3.40 -3.13 -0.79
C VAL A 52 3.55 -3.36 -2.30
N LEU A 53 4.28 -2.51 -3.03
CA LEU A 53 4.54 -2.75 -4.45
C LEU A 53 5.39 -4.00 -4.69
N THR A 54 6.38 -4.24 -3.83
CA THR A 54 7.21 -5.45 -3.86
C THR A 54 6.36 -6.70 -3.55
N VAL A 55 5.57 -6.65 -2.48
CA VAL A 55 4.62 -7.72 -2.11
C VAL A 55 3.61 -7.99 -3.23
N THR A 56 3.06 -6.93 -3.83
CA THR A 56 2.07 -7.03 -4.92
C THR A 56 2.67 -7.75 -6.13
N GLN A 57 3.88 -7.39 -6.53
CA GLN A 57 4.60 -8.04 -7.62
C GLN A 57 4.80 -9.54 -7.35
N MET A 58 5.30 -9.89 -6.17
CA MET A 58 5.57 -11.29 -5.78
C MET A 58 4.29 -12.13 -5.73
N LEU A 59 3.23 -11.64 -5.06
CA LEU A 59 1.96 -12.36 -4.96
C LEU A 59 1.26 -12.51 -6.31
N ARG A 60 1.38 -11.51 -7.20
CA ARG A 60 0.83 -11.59 -8.55
C ARG A 60 1.52 -12.65 -9.39
N GLN A 61 2.85 -12.76 -9.28
CA GLN A 61 3.62 -13.81 -9.94
C GLN A 61 3.29 -15.21 -9.40
N HIS A 62 3.07 -15.32 -8.09
CA HIS A 62 2.70 -16.59 -7.45
C HIS A 62 1.28 -17.07 -7.79
N GLY A 63 0.34 -16.15 -8.03
CA GLY A 63 -1.02 -16.47 -8.43
C GLY A 63 -1.94 -16.79 -7.24
N VAL A 64 -2.41 -15.73 -6.57
CA VAL A 64 -3.26 -15.81 -5.37
C VAL A 64 -4.74 -15.49 -5.62
N VAL A 65 -5.20 -15.58 -6.87
CA VAL A 65 -6.60 -15.31 -7.24
C VAL A 65 -7.55 -16.25 -6.51
N GLY A 66 -8.49 -15.67 -5.76
CA GLY A 66 -9.49 -16.42 -4.98
C GLY A 66 -8.95 -17.09 -3.71
N LYS A 67 -7.69 -16.83 -3.36
CA LYS A 67 -7.03 -17.36 -2.15
C LYS A 67 -6.96 -16.30 -1.07
N PHE A 68 -6.73 -16.74 0.16
CA PHE A 68 -6.34 -15.85 1.25
C PHE A 68 -4.82 -15.71 1.27
N VAL A 69 -4.35 -14.52 1.63
CA VAL A 69 -2.95 -14.30 1.96
C VAL A 69 -2.89 -13.96 3.44
N GLU A 70 -2.06 -14.65 4.20
CA GLU A 70 -1.81 -14.37 5.62
C GLU A 70 -0.34 -13.99 5.81
N PHE A 71 -0.12 -12.80 6.38
CA PHE A 71 1.20 -12.29 6.67
C PHE A 71 1.66 -12.77 8.04
N TYR A 72 2.89 -13.29 8.10
CA TYR A 72 3.48 -13.84 9.32
C TYR A 72 4.99 -13.59 9.37
N GLY A 73 5.64 -14.04 10.45
CA GLY A 73 7.08 -13.88 10.68
C GLY A 73 7.42 -12.67 11.53
N ASP A 74 8.64 -12.66 12.06
CA ASP A 74 9.08 -11.69 13.08
C ASP A 74 9.29 -10.28 12.54
N GLY A 75 9.29 -10.09 11.22
CA GLY A 75 9.27 -8.76 10.62
C GLY A 75 8.05 -7.93 11.04
N LEU A 76 6.92 -8.59 11.36
CA LEU A 76 5.69 -7.92 11.80
C LEU A 76 5.88 -7.11 13.09
N ASP A 77 6.80 -7.50 13.97
CA ASP A 77 7.07 -6.78 15.23
C ASP A 77 7.58 -5.36 15.00
N SER A 78 8.20 -5.13 13.84
CA SER A 78 8.72 -3.82 13.44
C SER A 78 7.81 -3.05 12.49
N LEU A 79 6.72 -3.67 12.04
CA LEU A 79 5.84 -3.11 11.01
C LEU A 79 4.64 -2.40 11.66
N PRO A 80 4.57 -1.05 11.60
CA PRO A 80 3.46 -0.28 12.16
C PRO A 80 2.12 -0.70 11.56
N LEU A 81 1.03 -0.47 12.30
CA LEU A 81 -0.29 -0.89 11.83
C LEU A 81 -0.72 -0.23 10.52
N ALA A 82 -0.33 1.04 10.32
CA ALA A 82 -0.63 1.74 9.09
C ALA A 82 0.00 1.05 7.86
N ASP A 83 1.23 0.55 7.99
CA ASP A 83 1.91 -0.19 6.92
C ASP A 83 1.22 -1.53 6.64
N ARG A 84 0.79 -2.24 7.69
CA ARG A 84 -0.04 -3.45 7.56
C ARG A 84 -1.33 -3.15 6.80
N ALA A 85 -2.00 -2.04 7.14
CA ALA A 85 -3.22 -1.61 6.48
C ALA A 85 -2.99 -1.23 5.00
N THR A 86 -1.85 -0.60 4.68
CA THR A 86 -1.42 -0.31 3.29
C THR A 86 -1.31 -1.62 2.49
N ILE A 87 -0.62 -2.64 3.03
CA ILE A 87 -0.46 -3.95 2.38
C ILE A 87 -1.79 -4.68 2.24
N ALA A 88 -2.59 -4.70 3.30
CA ALA A 88 -3.91 -5.31 3.32
C ALA A 88 -4.94 -4.57 2.45
N ASN A 89 -4.70 -3.31 2.11
CA ASN A 89 -5.56 -2.56 1.19
C ASN A 89 -5.37 -3.01 -0.25
N MET A 90 -4.14 -3.34 -0.64
CA MET A 90 -3.81 -3.71 -2.01
C MET A 90 -4.14 -5.17 -2.37
N ALA A 91 -4.95 -5.86 -1.57
CA ALA A 91 -5.36 -7.24 -1.83
C ALA A 91 -5.99 -7.48 -3.21
N PRO A 92 -6.91 -6.62 -3.68
CA PRO A 92 -7.45 -6.73 -5.02
C PRO A 92 -6.38 -6.64 -6.13
N GLU A 93 -5.34 -5.83 -5.94
CA GLU A 93 -4.28 -5.61 -6.94
C GLU A 93 -3.42 -6.86 -7.15
N TYR A 94 -3.05 -7.57 -6.08
CA TYR A 94 -2.38 -8.87 -6.21
C TYR A 94 -3.35 -10.05 -6.42
N GLY A 95 -4.66 -9.81 -6.31
CA GLY A 95 -5.73 -10.74 -6.67
C GLY A 95 -6.25 -11.61 -5.52
N ALA A 96 -5.75 -11.44 -4.30
CA ALA A 96 -6.24 -12.20 -3.16
C ALA A 96 -7.64 -11.73 -2.74
N THR A 97 -8.42 -12.61 -2.13
CA THR A 97 -9.68 -12.23 -1.49
C THR A 97 -9.41 -11.29 -0.30
N CYS A 98 -8.34 -11.56 0.46
CA CYS A 98 -7.87 -10.70 1.54
C CYS A 98 -6.36 -10.86 1.76
N GLY A 99 -5.74 -9.84 2.36
CA GLY A 99 -4.40 -9.90 2.94
C GLY A 99 -4.50 -9.69 4.46
N PHE A 100 -4.36 -10.77 5.24
CA PHE A 100 -4.64 -10.81 6.67
C PHE A 100 -3.38 -10.68 7.52
N PHE A 101 -3.45 -9.85 8.57
CA PHE A 101 -2.42 -9.75 9.61
C PHE A 101 -3.04 -10.17 10.94
N PRO A 102 -2.44 -11.10 11.69
CA PRO A 102 -2.99 -11.58 12.96
C PRO A 102 -2.95 -10.50 14.05
N ILE A 103 -3.73 -10.72 15.12
CA ILE A 103 -3.79 -9.82 16.27
C ILE A 103 -2.50 -9.96 17.10
N ASP A 104 -1.85 -8.84 17.40
CA ASP A 104 -0.66 -8.80 18.24
C ASP A 104 -0.56 -7.50 19.07
N ALA A 105 0.59 -7.28 19.68
CA ALA A 105 0.84 -6.09 20.51
C ALA A 105 0.75 -4.76 19.71
N VAL A 106 1.04 -4.78 18.40
CA VAL A 106 0.92 -3.59 17.54
C VAL A 106 -0.55 -3.26 17.30
N THR A 107 -1.40 -4.28 17.11
CA THR A 107 -2.85 -4.13 17.05
C THR A 107 -3.38 -3.42 18.30
N LEU A 108 -3.00 -3.88 19.50
CA LEU A 108 -3.45 -3.26 20.76
C LEU A 108 -2.91 -1.83 20.92
N SER A 109 -1.65 -1.60 20.53
CA SER A 109 -1.04 -0.26 20.57
C SER A 109 -1.80 0.73 19.69
N TYR A 110 -2.23 0.31 18.50
CA TYR A 110 -3.07 1.12 17.63
C TYR A 110 -4.48 1.35 18.19
N MET A 111 -5.09 0.35 18.83
CA MET A 111 -6.38 0.54 19.51
C MET A 111 -6.30 1.62 20.60
N ARG A 112 -5.21 1.63 21.39
CA ARG A 112 -4.97 2.71 22.36
C ARG A 112 -4.76 4.05 21.69
N LEU A 113 -3.91 4.11 20.66
CA LEU A 113 -3.62 5.33 19.89
C LEU A 113 -4.90 5.94 19.30
N SER A 114 -5.81 5.10 18.83
CA SER A 114 -7.11 5.52 18.28
C SER A 114 -8.16 5.78 19.36
N GLY A 115 -7.79 5.82 20.65
CA GLY A 115 -8.66 6.24 21.74
C GLY A 115 -9.63 5.16 22.25
N ARG A 116 -9.34 3.88 22.06
CA ARG A 116 -10.15 2.81 22.65
C ARG A 116 -9.82 2.66 24.13
N SER A 117 -10.82 2.33 24.96
CA SER A 117 -10.62 2.22 26.41
C SER A 117 -9.71 1.06 26.77
N GLU A 118 -8.96 1.18 27.87
CA GLU A 118 -8.09 0.08 28.36
C GLU A 118 -8.89 -1.18 28.67
N GLU A 119 -10.15 -1.05 29.13
CA GLU A 119 -11.05 -2.20 29.32
C GLU A 119 -11.31 -2.94 28.01
N GLN A 120 -11.60 -2.21 26.93
CA GLN A 120 -11.82 -2.81 25.61
C GLN A 120 -10.54 -3.46 25.07
N VAL A 121 -9.39 -2.80 25.23
CA VAL A 121 -8.09 -3.34 24.79
C VAL A 121 -7.74 -4.62 25.54
N ALA A 122 -7.94 -4.64 26.87
CA ALA A 122 -7.70 -5.83 27.70
C ALA A 122 -8.64 -6.98 27.32
N LEU A 123 -9.91 -6.69 27.02
CA LEU A 123 -10.86 -7.69 26.55
C LEU A 123 -10.42 -8.32 25.23
N VAL A 124 -10.00 -7.50 24.24
CA VAL A 124 -9.52 -8.02 22.94
C VAL A 124 -8.29 -8.90 23.12
N GLU A 125 -7.33 -8.49 23.96
CA GLU A 125 -6.14 -9.29 24.24
C GLU A 125 -6.49 -10.65 24.87
N ALA A 126 -7.29 -10.63 25.93
CA ALA A 126 -7.67 -11.84 26.65
C ALA A 126 -8.45 -12.80 25.74
N TYR A 127 -9.40 -12.28 24.96
CA TYR A 127 -10.18 -13.07 24.02
C TYR A 127 -9.31 -13.66 22.90
N ALA A 128 -8.46 -12.86 22.25
CA ALA A 128 -7.59 -13.33 21.17
C ALA A 128 -6.64 -14.43 21.65
N LYS A 129 -6.08 -14.31 22.86
CA LYS A 129 -5.23 -15.34 23.46
C LYS A 129 -6.01 -16.61 23.80
N ALA A 130 -7.19 -16.48 24.42
CA ALA A 130 -8.02 -17.62 24.78
C ALA A 130 -8.51 -18.42 23.56
N GLN A 131 -8.72 -17.75 22.42
CA GLN A 131 -9.16 -18.37 21.17
C GLN A 131 -8.00 -18.84 20.27
N GLY A 132 -6.74 -18.64 20.67
CA GLY A 132 -5.58 -19.00 19.83
C GLY A 132 -5.42 -18.12 18.59
N MET A 133 -5.99 -16.91 18.58
CA MET A 133 -5.89 -15.94 17.48
C MET A 133 -4.77 -14.90 17.69
N TRP A 134 -4.06 -15.00 18.82
CA TRP A 134 -2.97 -14.11 19.17
C TRP A 134 -1.65 -14.58 18.55
N ARG A 135 -0.99 -13.69 17.80
CA ARG A 135 0.33 -13.96 17.20
C ARG A 135 1.43 -14.00 18.26
N LEU A 136 2.31 -14.99 18.18
CA LEU A 136 3.55 -15.07 18.95
C LEU A 136 4.77 -14.93 18.03
N THR A 137 5.85 -14.38 18.58
CA THR A 137 7.17 -14.35 17.92
C THR A 137 7.63 -15.78 17.64
N GLY A 138 8.13 -16.04 16.44
CA GLY A 138 8.54 -17.36 15.98
C GLY A 138 7.41 -18.29 15.52
N ASP A 139 6.17 -17.82 15.44
CA ASP A 139 5.06 -18.62 14.88
C ASP A 139 5.32 -18.99 13.42
N GLU A 140 5.14 -20.29 13.11
CA GLU A 140 5.20 -20.85 11.76
C GLU A 140 3.89 -21.63 11.47
N PRO A 141 2.79 -20.94 11.13
CA PRO A 141 1.54 -21.61 10.78
C PRO A 141 1.68 -22.47 9.53
N VAL A 142 0.83 -23.49 9.40
CA VAL A 142 0.81 -24.37 8.22
C VAL A 142 -0.08 -23.75 7.15
N PHE A 143 0.54 -23.39 6.02
CA PHE A 143 -0.14 -22.79 4.88
C PHE A 143 -0.17 -23.74 3.67
N THR A 144 -1.10 -23.52 2.73
CA THR A 144 -1.16 -24.27 1.47
C THR A 144 0.11 -24.07 0.63
N SER A 145 0.61 -22.84 0.62
CA SER A 145 1.91 -22.48 0.02
C SER A 145 2.48 -21.26 0.75
N ALA A 146 3.78 -21.01 0.61
CA ALA A 146 4.42 -19.89 1.28
C ALA A 146 5.39 -19.13 0.37
N LEU A 147 5.48 -17.82 0.61
CA LEU A 147 6.51 -16.92 0.10
C LEU A 147 7.24 -16.28 1.29
N ALA A 148 8.45 -15.78 1.05
CA ALA A 148 9.21 -15.04 2.06
C ALA A 148 9.83 -13.79 1.43
N LEU A 149 9.87 -12.71 2.22
CA LEU A 149 10.51 -11.45 1.87
C LEU A 149 11.33 -10.96 3.08
N ASP A 150 12.61 -10.66 2.83
CA ASP A 150 13.40 -9.83 3.72
C ASP A 150 13.09 -8.37 3.44
N MET A 151 12.52 -7.67 4.41
CA MET A 151 12.19 -6.25 4.27
C MET A 151 13.44 -5.38 4.08
N GLY A 152 14.62 -5.86 4.47
CA GLY A 152 15.89 -5.18 4.22
C GLY A 152 16.28 -5.12 2.74
N SER A 153 15.74 -6.01 1.90
CA SER A 153 15.99 -6.01 0.45
C SER A 153 15.04 -5.12 -0.34
N VAL A 154 14.07 -4.47 0.31
CA VAL A 154 13.12 -3.57 -0.35
C VAL A 154 13.83 -2.28 -0.72
N GLU A 155 13.68 -1.86 -1.96
CA GLU A 155 14.22 -0.63 -2.52
C GLU A 155 13.09 0.30 -2.97
N ALA A 156 13.39 1.60 -3.04
CA ALA A 156 12.46 2.61 -3.52
C ALA A 156 11.98 2.28 -4.94
N SER A 157 10.67 2.37 -5.17
CA SER A 157 10.07 1.88 -6.41
C SER A 157 8.81 2.66 -6.79
N LEU A 158 8.38 2.46 -8.03
CA LEU A 158 7.14 3.00 -8.59
C LEU A 158 6.42 1.90 -9.36
N ALA A 159 5.10 1.97 -9.44
CA ALA A 159 4.30 1.06 -10.25
C ALA A 159 3.73 1.77 -11.48
N GLY A 160 3.92 1.19 -12.66
CA GLY A 160 3.40 1.76 -13.89
C GLY A 160 4.18 1.35 -15.14
N PRO A 161 3.86 1.95 -16.30
CA PRO A 161 2.93 3.07 -16.47
C PRO A 161 1.45 2.65 -16.54
N LYS A 162 1.15 1.34 -16.64
CA LYS A 162 -0.21 0.86 -16.97
C LYS A 162 -0.90 0.06 -15.88
N ARG A 163 -0.15 -0.67 -15.05
CA ARG A 163 -0.74 -1.61 -14.06
C ARG A 163 -0.03 -1.50 -12.70
N PRO A 164 -0.75 -1.69 -11.58
CA PRO A 164 -0.16 -1.62 -10.23
C PRO A 164 0.94 -2.64 -9.94
N GLN A 165 0.90 -3.81 -10.59
CA GLN A 165 1.93 -4.85 -10.44
C GLN A 165 3.19 -4.61 -11.28
N ASP A 166 3.19 -3.60 -12.16
CA ASP A 166 4.35 -3.25 -12.99
C ASP A 166 5.34 -2.42 -12.15
N ARG A 167 5.92 -3.05 -11.12
CA ARG A 167 6.91 -2.44 -10.24
C ARG A 167 8.22 -2.19 -11.00
N VAL A 168 8.76 -0.98 -10.87
CA VAL A 168 10.05 -0.54 -11.40
C VAL A 168 10.83 0.08 -10.25
N ALA A 169 12.10 -0.32 -10.08
CA ALA A 169 13.00 0.33 -9.14
C ALA A 169 13.15 1.81 -9.49
N LEU A 170 13.21 2.70 -8.51
CA LEU A 170 13.20 4.16 -8.75
C LEU A 170 14.35 4.60 -9.68
N GLY A 171 15.53 3.98 -9.54
CA GLY A 171 16.70 4.23 -10.38
C GLY A 171 16.53 3.79 -11.85
N ASP A 172 15.61 2.88 -12.14
CA ASP A 172 15.35 2.35 -13.47
C ASP A 172 14.13 2.98 -14.15
N VAL A 173 13.39 3.86 -13.48
CA VAL A 173 12.22 4.57 -14.04
C VAL A 173 12.54 5.26 -15.38
N PRO A 174 13.68 5.97 -15.57
CA PRO A 174 13.99 6.57 -16.87
C PRO A 174 14.11 5.55 -18.00
N LYS A 175 14.72 4.39 -17.74
CA LYS A 175 14.89 3.32 -18.72
C LYS A 175 13.55 2.65 -19.04
N ALA A 176 12.76 2.34 -18.01
CA ALA A 176 11.45 1.73 -18.16
C ALA A 176 10.47 2.66 -18.91
N PHE A 177 10.52 3.96 -18.63
CA PHE A 177 9.74 4.96 -19.36
C PHE A 177 10.10 4.96 -20.84
N ALA A 178 11.39 5.08 -21.18
CA ALA A 178 11.86 5.07 -22.57
C ALA A 178 11.44 3.79 -23.32
N ALA A 179 11.62 2.61 -22.71
CA ALA A 179 11.22 1.33 -23.29
C ALA A 179 9.70 1.23 -23.49
N SER A 180 8.90 1.74 -22.56
CA SER A 180 7.44 1.74 -22.69
C SER A 180 6.94 2.57 -23.87
N THR A 181 7.63 3.68 -24.17
CA THR A 181 7.32 4.55 -25.33
C THR A 181 7.68 3.89 -26.67
N GLU A 182 8.72 3.05 -26.71
CA GLU A 182 9.15 2.33 -27.92
C GLU A 182 8.23 1.15 -28.27
N LEU A 183 7.66 0.49 -27.25
CA LEU A 183 6.78 -0.67 -27.41
C LEU A 183 5.34 -0.31 -27.81
N GLU A 184 4.95 0.96 -27.72
CA GLU A 184 3.66 1.42 -28.21
C GLU A 184 3.68 1.53 -29.74
N VAL A 185 3.07 0.55 -30.40
CA VAL A 185 3.03 0.34 -31.87
C VAL A 185 2.47 1.54 -32.66
N ASN A 186 1.78 2.48 -31.99
CA ASN A 186 1.25 3.73 -32.55
C ASN A 186 2.07 5.00 -32.18
N HIS A 187 3.17 4.87 -31.45
CA HIS A 187 3.98 5.99 -30.94
C HIS A 187 5.34 6.16 -31.62
N ALA A 188 5.78 5.21 -32.46
CA ALA A 188 7.03 5.31 -33.23
C ALA A 188 7.08 6.53 -34.19
N GLN A 189 5.97 7.25 -34.36
CA GLN A 189 5.87 8.47 -35.18
C GLN A 189 5.41 9.74 -34.42
N LYS A 190 5.26 9.71 -33.09
CA LYS A 190 4.95 10.95 -32.37
C LYS A 190 6.22 11.76 -32.13
N ASP A 191 6.16 12.98 -32.61
CA ASP A 191 7.15 14.01 -32.41
C ASP A 191 7.38 14.26 -30.91
N LYS A 192 8.54 13.84 -30.39
CA LYS A 192 8.92 14.01 -28.98
C LYS A 192 9.41 15.43 -28.65
N ARG A 193 9.26 16.37 -29.59
CA ARG A 193 9.63 17.77 -29.35
C ARG A 193 8.77 18.36 -28.23
N PRO A 194 9.36 19.16 -27.34
CA PRO A 194 8.61 19.92 -26.37
C PRO A 194 7.53 20.77 -27.03
N VAL A 195 6.37 20.87 -26.38
CA VAL A 195 5.25 21.68 -26.87
C VAL A 195 5.25 23.01 -26.12
N ASP A 196 5.37 24.10 -26.86
CA ASP A 196 5.31 25.45 -26.29
C ASP A 196 3.86 25.87 -26.02
N TYR A 197 3.63 26.49 -24.87
CA TYR A 197 2.31 26.96 -24.45
C TYR A 197 2.40 28.18 -23.55
N THR A 198 1.30 28.93 -23.44
CA THR A 198 1.20 30.11 -22.57
C THR A 198 0.29 29.83 -21.38
N LEU A 199 0.75 30.16 -20.18
CA LEU A 199 -0.02 30.07 -18.95
C LEU A 199 0.17 31.36 -18.14
N ASN A 200 -0.93 32.01 -17.77
CA ASN A 200 -0.92 33.30 -17.05
C ASN A 200 -0.04 34.38 -17.72
N GLY A 201 -0.02 34.41 -19.06
CA GLY A 201 0.77 35.37 -19.84
C GLY A 201 2.27 35.06 -19.93
N GLN A 202 2.74 33.94 -19.37
CA GLN A 202 4.12 33.48 -19.47
C GLN A 202 4.23 32.28 -20.41
N GLN A 203 5.27 32.24 -21.25
CA GLN A 203 5.54 31.11 -22.12
C GLN A 203 6.34 30.02 -21.40
N TYR A 204 5.96 28.78 -21.67
CA TYR A 204 6.55 27.57 -21.13
C TYR A 204 6.69 26.52 -22.24
N SER A 205 7.58 25.56 -22.03
CA SER A 205 7.77 24.43 -22.93
C SER A 205 7.57 23.13 -22.16
N LEU A 206 6.64 22.29 -22.61
CA LEU A 206 6.27 21.04 -21.95
C LEU A 206 6.99 19.87 -22.62
N PRO A 207 8.01 19.26 -21.99
CA PRO A 207 8.71 18.11 -22.55
C PRO A 207 7.89 16.83 -22.42
N ASP A 208 8.23 15.83 -23.24
CA ASP A 208 7.72 14.46 -23.06
C ASP A 208 8.13 13.91 -21.68
N GLY A 209 7.24 13.13 -21.06
CA GLY A 209 7.42 12.62 -19.69
C GLY A 209 7.29 13.67 -18.58
N ALA A 210 6.89 14.91 -18.89
CA ALA A 210 6.61 15.91 -17.87
C ALA A 210 5.48 15.46 -16.92
N VAL A 211 5.72 15.59 -15.61
CA VAL A 211 4.68 15.39 -14.60
C VAL A 211 3.68 16.53 -14.70
N ALA A 212 2.46 16.24 -15.16
CA ALA A 212 1.36 17.20 -15.21
C ALA A 212 0.44 17.13 -13.99
N ILE A 213 0.39 15.98 -13.31
CA ILE A 213 -0.44 15.74 -12.12
C ILE A 213 0.44 15.14 -11.03
N ALA A 214 0.38 15.72 -9.83
CA ALA A 214 1.05 15.21 -8.64
C ALA A 214 0.03 15.17 -7.49
N ALA A 215 -0.58 14.02 -7.27
CA ALA A 215 -1.66 13.86 -6.30
C ALA A 215 -1.23 12.95 -5.14
N ILE A 216 -1.28 13.46 -3.92
CA ILE A 216 -1.23 12.65 -2.70
C ILE A 216 -2.68 12.35 -2.32
N THR A 217 -3.08 11.10 -2.54
CA THR A 217 -4.48 10.66 -2.43
C THR A 217 -4.55 9.18 -2.01
N SER A 218 -5.77 8.63 -2.01
CA SER A 218 -6.12 7.26 -1.64
C SER A 218 -5.91 6.92 -0.17
N CYS A 219 -6.86 6.16 0.39
CA CYS A 219 -6.74 5.60 1.74
C CYS A 219 -5.48 4.73 1.91
N THR A 220 -4.93 4.16 0.82
CA THR A 220 -3.68 3.36 0.85
C THR A 220 -2.52 4.10 1.48
N ASN A 221 -2.39 5.41 1.19
CA ASN A 221 -1.26 6.23 1.63
C ASN A 221 -1.71 7.27 2.68
N THR A 222 -2.91 7.83 2.58
CA THR A 222 -3.33 8.95 3.43
C THR A 222 -3.85 8.55 4.80
N SER A 223 -4.07 7.24 5.01
CA SER A 223 -4.31 6.68 6.36
C SER A 223 -3.01 6.35 7.10
N ASN A 224 -1.87 6.44 6.42
CA ASN A 224 -0.57 6.12 6.99
C ASN A 224 0.21 7.39 7.28
N PRO A 225 0.25 7.90 8.53
CA PRO A 225 0.87 9.19 8.83
C PRO A 225 2.36 9.23 8.47
N SER A 226 3.04 8.10 8.33
CA SER A 226 4.44 8.05 7.91
C SER A 226 4.68 8.52 6.46
N VAL A 227 3.64 8.59 5.62
CA VAL A 227 3.75 8.95 4.20
C VAL A 227 3.40 10.42 3.91
N PRO A 228 2.21 10.94 4.26
CA PRO A 228 1.84 12.33 4.01
C PRO A 228 2.50 13.29 5.03
N ASP A 229 2.71 12.89 6.29
CA ASP A 229 3.39 13.70 7.31
C ASP A 229 4.88 13.34 7.46
N GLY A 230 5.35 12.40 6.63
CA GLY A 230 6.75 11.96 6.57
C GLY A 230 7.67 12.90 5.77
N PRO A 231 8.77 12.37 5.20
CA PRO A 231 9.78 13.11 4.45
C PRO A 231 9.25 14.18 3.46
N PRO A 232 8.17 13.93 2.69
CA PRO A 232 7.67 14.92 1.74
C PRO A 232 7.12 16.20 2.37
N ALA A 233 6.43 16.12 3.51
CA ALA A 233 5.88 17.28 4.21
C ALA A 233 6.91 17.95 5.12
N CYS A 234 7.74 17.18 5.84
CA CYS A 234 8.76 17.78 6.70
C CYS A 234 9.86 18.51 5.90
N TRP A 235 10.14 18.05 4.67
CA TRP A 235 11.07 18.75 3.76
C TRP A 235 10.40 19.84 2.93
N GLN A 236 9.08 20.05 3.04
CA GLN A 236 8.41 21.08 2.25
C GLN A 236 8.94 22.48 2.61
N ASN A 237 9.05 22.76 3.91
CA ASN A 237 9.60 24.02 4.41
C ASN A 237 11.07 24.20 4.02
N GLU A 238 11.87 23.14 4.05
CA GLU A 238 13.27 23.15 3.64
C GLU A 238 13.42 23.36 2.12
N ARG A 239 12.60 22.71 1.31
CA ARG A 239 12.58 22.92 -0.15
C ARG A 239 12.19 24.36 -0.49
N TRP A 240 11.23 24.93 0.23
CA TRP A 240 10.84 26.33 0.06
C TRP A 240 11.92 27.31 0.51
N SER A 241 12.65 27.02 1.60
CA SER A 241 13.78 27.84 2.04
C SER A 241 14.94 27.79 1.02
N LEU A 242 15.09 26.67 0.31
CA LEU A 242 15.99 26.52 -0.85
C LEU A 242 15.44 27.13 -2.15
N GLY A 243 14.25 27.74 -2.14
CA GLY A 243 13.63 28.38 -3.30
C GLY A 243 13.04 27.42 -4.34
N LEU A 244 12.95 26.12 -4.03
CA LEU A 244 12.37 25.12 -4.91
C LEU A 244 10.84 25.28 -4.98
N LYS A 245 10.31 25.31 -6.20
CA LYS A 245 8.86 25.39 -6.47
C LYS A 245 8.46 24.36 -7.51
N PRO A 246 7.25 23.78 -7.42
CA PRO A 246 6.70 22.97 -8.50
C PRO A 246 6.70 23.73 -9.82
N LYS A 247 6.82 23.00 -10.92
CA LYS A 247 6.65 23.59 -12.25
C LYS A 247 5.20 24.07 -12.42
N PRO A 248 4.94 25.18 -13.14
CA PRO A 248 3.63 25.83 -13.17
C PRO A 248 2.53 25.03 -13.87
N TRP A 249 2.89 24.04 -14.67
CA TRP A 249 1.93 23.09 -15.27
C TRP A 249 1.52 21.95 -14.35
N VAL A 250 2.19 21.78 -13.20
CA VAL A 250 1.90 20.67 -12.29
C VAL A 250 0.62 20.99 -11.53
N LYS A 251 -0.43 20.22 -11.78
CA LYS A 251 -1.63 20.22 -10.94
C LYS A 251 -1.38 19.35 -9.71
N ALA A 252 -0.94 20.01 -8.64
CA ALA A 252 -0.75 19.37 -7.34
C ALA A 252 -2.05 19.28 -6.55
N SER A 253 -2.31 18.16 -5.89
CA SER A 253 -3.44 18.00 -4.98
C SER A 253 -3.11 17.11 -3.78
N LEU A 254 -3.77 17.39 -2.65
CA LEU A 254 -3.72 16.59 -1.43
C LEU A 254 -5.17 16.31 -1.00
N ALA A 255 -5.51 15.04 -0.82
CA ALA A 255 -6.82 14.62 -0.33
C ALA A 255 -6.63 13.72 0.90
N THR A 256 -6.82 14.28 2.10
CA THR A 256 -6.67 13.53 3.34
C THR A 256 -7.84 12.56 3.53
N GLY A 257 -7.54 11.34 3.99
CA GLY A 257 -8.55 10.29 4.19
C GLY A 257 -9.34 10.42 5.49
N ILE A 258 -8.98 11.37 6.35
CA ILE A 258 -9.62 11.67 7.63
C ILE A 258 -9.79 13.19 7.77
N GLU A 259 -10.81 13.60 8.53
CA GLU A 259 -11.09 15.00 8.88
C GLU A 259 -10.43 15.42 10.22
N GLY A 260 -9.63 14.54 10.82
CA GLY A 260 -8.95 14.79 12.09
C GLY A 260 -7.52 15.29 11.89
N GLY A 261 -7.27 16.56 12.24
CA GLY A 261 -5.91 17.04 12.48
C GLY A 261 -5.30 16.28 13.67
N PHE A 262 -4.05 15.87 13.53
CA PHE A 262 -3.18 15.54 14.67
C PHE A 262 -2.70 16.82 15.34
#